data_AF-A0A1E7HIM7-F1
#
_entry.id   AF-A0A1E7HIM7-F1
#
_cell.length_a   1.000
_cell.length_b   1.000
_cell.length_c   1.000
_cell.angle_alpha   90.00
_cell.angle_beta   90.00
_cell.angle_gamma   90.00
#
_symmetry.space_group_name_H-M   'P 1'
#
loop_
_entity.id
_entity.type
_entity.pdbx_description
1 polymer ?
#
loop_
_entity_poly.entity_id
_entity_poly.type
_entity_poly.pdbx_seq_one_letter_code
_entity_poly.pdbx_strand_id
1 'polypeptide(L)'
;MNKIALVNMILSDLGINKERLALEWVSASESPRFVEKVTEFTDRISGLGLMGEAEGLDHETLMRRIKAARTAAGGMKLRMAFAKQAKQMKKDGQYGEIPFQEKLAATFAKEMTRHEKTL
;
A
#
# COMPACT_ATOMS: atom_id res chain seq x y z
N MET A 1 -8.85 7.19 -9.48
CA MET A 1 -8.41 7.25 -8.06
C MET A 1 -7.27 6.27 -7.87
N ASN A 2 -6.08 6.74 -7.50
CA ASN A 2 -4.87 5.91 -7.48
C ASN A 2 -4.83 5.05 -6.22
N LYS A 3 -5.29 3.79 -6.32
CA LYS A 3 -5.23 2.82 -5.22
C LYS A 3 -3.81 2.41 -4.88
N ILE A 4 -2.90 2.39 -5.85
CA ILE A 4 -1.50 2.00 -5.63
C ILE A 4 -0.78 3.04 -4.75
N ALA A 5 -1.06 4.33 -4.94
CA ALA A 5 -0.57 5.37 -4.04
C ALA A 5 -1.04 5.16 -2.58
N LEU A 6 -2.28 4.71 -2.37
CA LEU A 6 -2.81 4.40 -1.04
C LEU A 6 -2.06 3.20 -0.42
N VAL A 7 -1.83 2.14 -1.18
CA VAL A 7 -1.09 0.97 -0.67
C VAL A 7 0.36 1.34 -0.36
N ASN A 8 1.04 2.12 -1.21
CA ASN A 8 2.39 2.60 -0.94
C ASN A 8 2.48 3.44 0.34
N MET A 9 1.50 4.30 0.59
CA MET A 9 1.40 5.03 1.86
C MET A 9 1.25 4.07 3.05
N ILE A 10 0.37 3.06 2.94
CA ILE A 10 0.17 2.05 3.99
C ILE A 10 1.45 1.24 4.25
N LEU A 11 2.16 0.80 3.20
CA LEU A 11 3.44 0.09 3.34
C LEU A 11 4.48 0.97 4.07
N SER A 12 4.55 2.27 3.75
CA SER A 12 5.42 3.22 4.46
C SER A 12 5.14 3.24 5.95
N ASP A 13 3.86 3.36 6.32
CA ASP A 13 3.39 3.46 7.70
C ASP A 13 3.67 2.15 8.48
N LEU A 14 3.58 1.02 7.78
CA LEU A 14 3.98 -0.28 8.29
C LEU A 14 5.50 -0.48 8.41
N GLY A 15 6.33 0.40 7.85
CA GLY A 15 7.78 0.21 7.76
C GLY A 15 8.19 -0.89 6.77
N ILE A 16 7.30 -1.27 5.86
CA ILE A 16 7.56 -2.26 4.81
C ILE A 16 8.11 -1.54 3.59
N ASN A 17 9.20 -2.07 3.01
CA ASN A 17 9.78 -1.49 1.79
C ASN A 17 8.72 -1.47 0.66
N LYS A 18 8.46 -0.28 0.11
CA LYS A 18 7.50 -0.05 -0.99
C LYS A 18 7.85 -0.82 -2.26
N GLU A 19 9.12 -1.12 -2.46
CA GLU A 19 9.60 -1.92 -3.59
C GLU A 19 9.01 -3.34 -3.62
N ARG A 20 8.40 -3.78 -2.50
CA ARG A 20 7.62 -5.02 -2.44
C ARG A 20 6.26 -4.94 -3.15
N LEU A 21 5.89 -3.79 -3.69
CA LEU A 21 4.72 -3.57 -4.54
C LEU A 21 5.15 -3.00 -5.89
N ALA A 22 4.71 -3.64 -6.98
CA ALA A 22 4.88 -3.14 -8.33
C ALA A 22 3.53 -3.08 -9.05
N LEU A 23 3.36 -2.06 -9.90
CA LEU A 23 2.25 -1.96 -10.85
C LEU A 23 2.85 -1.70 -12.24
N GLU A 24 2.72 -2.68 -13.12
CA GLU A 24 3.23 -2.61 -14.48
C GLU A 24 2.07 -2.79 -15.48
N TRP A 25 2.11 -2.01 -16.56
CA TRP A 25 1.15 -2.12 -17.66
C TRP A 25 1.78 -2.97 -18.76
N VAL A 26 1.23 -4.15 -19.00
CA VAL A 26 1.67 -5.07 -20.05
C VAL A 26 0.45 -5.54 -20.82
N SER A 27 0.48 -5.42 -22.15
CA SER A 27 -0.60 -5.89 -23.00
C SER A 27 -0.53 -7.41 -23.24
N ALA A 28 -1.64 -8.02 -23.66
CA ALA A 28 -1.71 -9.45 -23.92
C ALA A 28 -0.75 -9.92 -25.04
N SER A 29 -0.36 -9.01 -25.96
CA SER A 29 0.55 -9.30 -27.07
C SER A 29 2.03 -9.14 -26.69
N GLU A 30 2.35 -8.67 -25.48
CA GLU A 30 3.72 -8.40 -25.03
C GLU A 30 4.24 -9.52 -24.10
N SER A 31 4.13 -10.78 -24.50
CA SER A 31 4.57 -11.92 -23.66
C SER A 31 6.03 -11.82 -23.20
N PRO A 32 7.01 -11.42 -24.05
CA PRO A 32 8.39 -11.25 -23.60
C PRO A 32 8.54 -10.19 -22.50
N ARG A 33 7.81 -9.07 -22.61
CA ARG A 33 7.82 -7.99 -21.60
C ARG A 33 7.20 -8.43 -20.29
N PHE A 34 6.15 -9.26 -20.33
CA PHE A 34 5.57 -9.84 -19.13
C PHE A 34 6.59 -10.67 -18.37
N VAL A 35 7.29 -11.56 -19.09
CA VAL A 35 8.36 -12.40 -18.51
C VAL A 35 9.45 -11.51 -17.89
N GLU A 36 9.95 -10.53 -18.65
CA GLU A 36 10.95 -9.57 -18.15
C GLU A 36 10.50 -8.88 -16.85
N LYS A 37 9.29 -8.32 -16.81
CA LYS A 37 8.79 -7.61 -15.63
C LYS A 37 8.58 -8.51 -14.41
N VAL A 38 8.13 -9.75 -14.63
CA VAL A 38 8.01 -10.73 -13.54
C VAL A 38 9.40 -11.12 -13.02
N THR A 39 10.36 -11.39 -13.90
CA THR A 39 11.74 -11.73 -13.53
C THR A 39 12.39 -10.59 -12.74
N GLU A 40 12.34 -9.35 -13.25
CA GLU A 40 12.87 -8.16 -12.55
C GLU A 40 12.25 -8.00 -11.15
N PHE A 41 10.94 -8.21 -11.02
CA PHE A 41 10.26 -8.13 -9.74
C PHE A 41 10.69 -9.26 -8.80
N THR A 42 10.78 -10.50 -9.29
CA THR A 42 11.26 -11.64 -8.50
C THR A 42 12.67 -11.41 -7.99
N ASP A 43 13.59 -10.98 -8.85
CA ASP A 43 14.98 -10.71 -8.48
C ASP A 43 15.05 -9.59 -7.43
N ARG A 44 14.23 -8.54 -7.58
CA ARG A 44 14.11 -7.47 -6.58
C ARG A 44 13.64 -7.99 -5.23
N ILE A 45 12.57 -8.77 -5.18
CA ILE A 45 12.05 -9.33 -3.92
C ILE A 45 13.08 -10.27 -3.28
N SER A 46 13.73 -11.10 -4.07
CA SER A 46 14.80 -12.00 -3.59
C SER A 46 15.97 -11.20 -3.03
N GLY A 47 16.38 -10.10 -3.67
CA GLY A 47 17.44 -9.21 -3.18
C GLY A 47 17.08 -8.46 -1.90
N LEU A 48 15.79 -8.17 -1.67
CA LEU A 48 15.31 -7.57 -0.41
C LEU A 48 15.29 -8.57 0.75
N GLY A 49 15.25 -9.87 0.48
CA GLY A 49 15.15 -10.92 1.50
C GLY A 49 13.75 -11.07 2.09
N LEU A 50 13.67 -11.91 3.13
CA LEU A 50 12.41 -12.29 3.77
C LEU A 50 11.70 -11.09 4.39
N MET A 51 10.37 -11.04 4.19
CA MET A 51 9.54 -9.97 4.75
C MET A 51 9.47 -10.10 6.26
N GLY A 52 9.61 -8.98 6.96
CA GLY A 52 9.77 -8.91 8.41
C GLY A 52 11.25 -8.79 8.76
N GLU A 53 12.04 -9.81 8.45
CA GLU A 53 13.47 -9.84 8.78
C GLU A 53 14.25 -8.68 8.16
N ALA A 54 14.04 -8.44 6.86
CA ALA A 54 14.69 -7.34 6.15
C ALA A 54 14.25 -5.96 6.65
N GLU A 55 13.07 -5.88 7.26
CA GLU A 55 12.49 -4.67 7.86
C GLU A 55 12.82 -4.54 9.36
N GLY A 56 13.54 -5.51 9.96
CA GLY A 56 13.82 -5.54 11.40
C GLY A 56 12.59 -5.79 12.28
N LEU A 57 11.55 -6.44 11.73
CA LEU A 57 10.30 -6.77 12.41
C LEU A 57 10.25 -8.27 12.69
N ASP A 58 9.89 -8.65 13.93
CA ASP A 58 9.57 -10.05 14.22
C ASP A 58 8.28 -10.48 13.52
N HIS A 59 8.17 -11.78 13.25
CA HIS A 59 7.05 -12.34 12.49
C HIS A 59 5.68 -12.08 13.13
N GLU A 60 5.59 -12.15 14.47
CA GLU A 60 4.33 -11.97 15.18
C GLU A 60 3.85 -10.51 15.06
N THR A 61 4.76 -9.56 15.32
CA THR A 61 4.49 -8.13 15.16
C THR A 61 4.13 -7.80 13.72
N LEU A 62 4.89 -8.29 12.73
CA LEU A 62 4.58 -8.09 11.31
C LEU A 62 3.15 -8.55 11.00
N MET A 63 2.81 -9.77 11.38
CA MET A 63 1.49 -10.35 11.10
C MET A 63 0.38 -9.60 11.83
N ARG A 64 0.62 -9.14 13.07
CA ARG A 64 -0.33 -8.29 13.82
C ARG A 64 -0.60 -6.98 13.09
N ARG A 65 0.46 -6.27 12.68
CA ARG A 65 0.37 -4.98 11.98
C ARG A 65 -0.30 -5.12 10.60
N ILE A 66 0.05 -6.14 9.82
CA ILE A 66 -0.58 -6.41 8.52
C ILE A 66 -2.09 -6.71 8.69
N LYS A 67 -2.48 -7.52 9.69
CA LYS A 67 -3.89 -7.83 9.95
C LYS A 67 -4.68 -6.57 10.36
N ALA A 68 -4.11 -5.74 11.24
CA ALA A 68 -4.71 -4.48 11.64
C ALA A 68 -4.83 -3.51 10.46
N ALA A 69 -3.76 -3.35 9.67
CA ALA A 69 -3.75 -2.53 8.45
C ALA A 69 -4.80 -2.99 7.44
N ARG A 70 -4.94 -4.30 7.20
CA ARG A 70 -5.96 -4.86 6.31
C ARG A 70 -7.37 -4.47 6.78
N THR A 71 -7.61 -4.57 8.08
CA THR A 71 -8.91 -4.24 8.69
C THR A 71 -9.19 -2.75 8.60
N ALA A 72 -8.22 -1.91 8.95
CA ALA A 72 -8.30 -0.45 8.85
C ALA A 72 -8.51 0.02 7.40
N ALA A 73 -7.77 -0.58 6.45
CA ALA A 73 -7.91 -0.32 5.01
C ALA A 73 -9.30 -0.66 4.49
N GLY A 74 -9.85 -1.78 4.97
CA GLY A 74 -11.21 -2.20 4.70
C GLY A 74 -12.28 -1.44 5.50
N GLY A 75 -11.92 -0.57 6.45
CA GLY A 75 -12.86 0.12 7.33
C GLY A 75 -13.68 1.22 6.64
N MET A 76 -14.91 1.45 7.12
CA MET A 76 -15.80 2.47 6.56
C MET A 76 -15.18 3.87 6.57
N LYS A 77 -14.49 4.24 7.66
CA LYS A 77 -13.89 5.58 7.81
C LYS A 77 -12.79 5.83 6.78
N LEU A 78 -11.88 4.88 6.57
CA LEU A 78 -10.83 5.05 5.56
C LEU A 78 -11.43 5.07 4.15
N ARG A 79 -12.40 4.19 3.86
CA ARG A 79 -13.12 4.20 2.58
C ARG A 79 -13.76 5.55 2.29
N MET A 80 -14.44 6.15 3.27
CA MET A 80 -15.04 7.49 3.14
C MET A 80 -13.98 8.59 2.97
N ALA A 81 -12.89 8.54 3.74
CA ALA A 81 -11.79 9.50 3.64
C ALA A 81 -11.11 9.45 2.27
N PHE A 82 -10.91 8.24 1.73
CA PHE A 82 -10.34 8.03 0.40
C PHE A 82 -11.29 8.48 -0.72
N ALA A 83 -12.59 8.17 -0.60
CA ALA A 83 -13.59 8.63 -1.57
C ALA A 83 -13.67 10.17 -1.67
N LYS A 84 -13.46 10.89 -0.56
CA LYS A 84 -13.39 12.37 -0.56
C LYS A 84 -12.21 12.90 -1.40
N GLN A 85 -11.10 12.16 -1.46
CA GLN A 85 -9.96 12.52 -2.31
C GLN A 85 -10.36 12.53 -3.79
N ALA A 86 -11.13 11.53 -4.24
CA ALA A 86 -11.58 11.47 -5.63
C ALA A 86 -12.41 12.68 -6.06
N LYS A 87 -13.25 13.20 -5.14
CA LYS A 87 -14.04 14.43 -5.39
C LYS A 87 -13.12 15.63 -5.59
N GLN A 88 -12.04 15.72 -4.82
CA GLN A 88 -11.07 16.81 -4.92
C GLN A 88 -10.23 16.71 -6.20
N MET A 89 -9.72 15.53 -6.55
CA MET A 89 -8.96 15.31 -7.80
C MET A 89 -9.77 15.71 -9.04
N LYS A 90 -11.08 15.43 -9.05
CA LYS A 90 -11.97 15.85 -10.14
C LYS A 90 -12.13 17.37 -10.21
N LYS A 91 -12.10 18.08 -9.07
CA LYS A 91 -12.22 19.53 -9.01
C LYS A 91 -10.94 20.21 -9.52
N ASP A 92 -9.79 19.66 -9.17
CA ASP A 92 -8.49 20.29 -9.44
C ASP A 92 -7.87 19.85 -10.77
N GLY A 93 -8.44 18.84 -11.43
CA GLY A 93 -7.96 18.30 -12.71
C GLY A 93 -6.65 17.51 -12.62
N GLN A 94 -6.09 17.35 -11.41
CA GLN A 94 -4.86 16.61 -11.16
C GLN A 94 -5.16 15.15 -10.83
N TYR A 95 -4.57 14.25 -11.61
CA TYR A 95 -4.72 12.81 -11.46
C TYR A 95 -3.36 12.15 -11.21
N GLY A 96 -3.32 11.16 -10.32
CA GLY A 96 -2.12 10.37 -10.03
C GLY A 96 -1.72 10.44 -8.56
N GLU A 97 -1.80 11.61 -7.94
CA GLU A 97 -1.42 11.81 -6.53
C GLU A 97 -2.62 11.85 -5.58
N ILE A 98 -2.39 11.70 -4.28
CA ILE A 98 -3.41 11.81 -3.24
C ILE A 98 -3.39 13.25 -2.70
N PRO A 99 -4.43 14.08 -2.97
CA PRO A 99 -4.41 15.51 -2.62
C PRO A 99 -4.23 15.81 -1.12
N PHE A 100 -4.79 14.98 -0.23
CA PHE A 100 -4.63 15.12 1.22
C PHE A 100 -4.05 13.85 1.84
N GLN A 101 -2.83 13.49 1.43
CA GLN A 101 -2.14 12.30 1.91
C GLN A 101 -2.00 12.27 3.44
N GLU A 102 -1.61 13.39 4.08
CA GLU A 102 -1.46 13.47 5.54
C GLU A 102 -2.75 13.18 6.31
N LYS A 103 -3.87 13.75 5.86
CA LYS A 103 -5.18 13.52 6.49
C LYS A 103 -5.64 12.08 6.34
N LEU A 104 -5.32 11.47 5.20
CA LEU A 104 -5.64 10.07 4.93
C LEU A 104 -4.76 9.15 5.79
N ALA A 105 -3.47 9.45 5.90
CA ALA A 105 -2.53 8.76 6.79
C ALA A 105 -2.95 8.87 8.26
N ALA A 106 -3.34 10.05 8.73
CA ALA A 106 -3.84 10.23 10.10
C ALA A 106 -5.13 9.41 10.38
N THR A 107 -6.04 9.35 9.40
CA THR A 107 -7.25 8.51 9.50
C THR A 107 -6.87 7.03 9.55
N PHE A 108 -5.92 6.62 8.73
CA PHE A 108 -5.42 5.26 8.69
C PHE A 108 -4.75 4.86 10.01
N ALA A 109 -3.80 5.65 10.51
CA ALA A 109 -3.09 5.41 11.77
C ALA A 109 -4.04 5.28 12.97
N LYS A 110 -5.10 6.12 13.01
CA LYS A 110 -6.13 6.05 14.05
C LYS A 110 -6.91 4.74 14.01
N GLU A 111 -7.31 4.28 12.82
CA GLU A 111 -8.02 3.00 12.68
C GLU A 111 -7.09 1.80 12.86
N MET A 112 -5.82 1.90 12.44
CA MET A 112 -4.79 0.88 12.70
C MET A 112 -4.61 0.66 14.20
N THR A 113 -4.33 1.73 14.96
CA THR A 113 -4.15 1.67 16.42
C THR A 113 -5.36 1.05 17.12
N ARG A 114 -6.57 1.30 16.61
CA ARG A 114 -7.80 0.71 17.15
C ARG A 114 -7.84 -0.80 16.93
N HIS A 115 -7.47 -1.26 15.76
CA HIS A 115 -7.51 -2.69 15.41
C HIS A 115 -6.33 -3.48 15.99
N GLU A 116 -5.16 -2.86 16.15
CA GLU A 116 -4.01 -3.48 16.82
C GLU A 116 -4.30 -3.79 18.29
N LYS A 117 -5.04 -2.92 19.01
CA LYS A 117 -5.44 -3.18 20.41
C LYS A 117 -6.47 -4.29 20.59
N THR A 118 -7.07 -4.76 19.50
CA THR A 118 -8.14 -5.77 19.52
C THR A 118 -7.62 -7.17 19.14
N LEU A 119 -6.36 -7.28 18.73
CA LEU A 119 -5.68 -8.50 18.29
C LEU A 119 -4.55 -8.86 19.26
#